data_AF-A0AAU6K2T2-F1
#
_entry.id   AF-A0AAU6K2T2-F1
#
_cell.length_a   1.000
_cell.length_b   1.000
_cell.length_c   1.000
_cell.angle_alpha   90.00
_cell.angle_beta   90.00
_cell.angle_gamma   90.00
#
_symmetry.space_group_name_H-M   'P 1'
#
loop_
_entity.id
_entity.type
_entity.pdbx_description
1 polymer ?
#
loop_
_entity_poly.entity_id
_entity_poly.type
_entity_poly.pdbx_seq_one_letter_code
_entity_poly.pdbx_strand_id
1 'polypeptide(L)'
;MSASSASGSSLRLPGPPGLVPVAPARRSGAVPGLRHRPAAPADPAKAAEVDRRLEAWVRRLDAFPKAWTGDFAGFQFGRAVVLQHPGAADLERLTVAGKLLLAENLVDNCYCEEDEDRGGSSRGLGGRLITAQSALDPFHSTPELEAQWRRGVQADGPLRSYHGALKDYAVFASPSQTDRLVHDLARLHLGYLGEAAWAEIRYVPPVWEYLMMRQFNNFRPCLSIVDAVDGYELPEALYARPEIQRITALAGNATTIVNDLYSFTKELANDPSHLNLPQSAGCGVPSVLSSLDGVTLGHRCRSGVRGSLELWHEHAQAVPE
;
A
#
# COMPACT_ATOMS: atom_id res chain seq x y z
N MET A 1 -5.74 42.46 54.35
CA MET A 1 -6.03 42.72 52.93
C MET A 1 -4.71 43.05 52.25
N SER A 2 -4.17 42.13 51.46
CA SER A 2 -3.17 42.40 50.41
C SER A 2 -3.09 41.17 49.52
N ALA A 3 -3.30 41.40 48.22
CA ALA A 3 -3.48 40.40 47.18
C ALA A 3 -2.16 39.68 46.86
N SER A 4 -2.21 38.35 46.72
CA SER A 4 -1.17 37.58 46.04
C SER A 4 -1.54 37.45 44.56
N SER A 5 -0.68 37.99 43.72
CA SER A 5 -0.69 37.88 42.26
C SER A 5 -0.48 36.43 41.83
N ALA A 6 -1.44 35.86 41.11
CA ALA A 6 -1.28 34.60 40.40
C ALA A 6 -0.32 34.79 39.22
N SER A 7 0.89 34.23 39.30
CA SER A 7 1.75 34.05 38.15
C SER A 7 1.25 32.86 37.33
N GLY A 8 0.95 33.10 36.06
CA GLY A 8 0.55 32.07 35.12
C GLY A 8 1.67 31.05 34.92
N SER A 9 1.42 29.80 35.33
CA SER A 9 2.23 28.67 34.92
C SER A 9 1.88 28.35 33.46
N SER A 10 2.75 28.79 32.54
CA SER A 10 2.74 28.32 31.16
C SER A 10 2.98 26.80 31.16
N LEU A 11 1.99 26.01 30.77
CA LEU A 11 2.17 24.60 30.42
C LEU A 11 3.17 24.53 29.26
N ARG A 12 4.41 24.15 29.56
CA ARG A 12 5.42 23.81 28.55
C ARG A 12 5.04 22.45 27.97
N LEU A 13 4.66 22.44 26.70
CA LEU A 13 4.60 21.23 25.88
C LEU A 13 6.02 20.63 25.79
N PRO A 14 6.17 19.28 25.81
CA PRO A 14 7.48 18.66 25.66
C PRO A 14 8.07 19.04 24.31
N GLY A 15 9.26 19.65 24.33
CA GLY A 15 10.05 19.92 23.14
C GLY A 15 10.52 18.63 22.47
N PRO A 16 11.01 18.70 21.22
CA PRO A 16 11.40 17.53 20.44
C PRO A 16 12.50 16.73 21.17
N PRO A 17 12.47 15.38 21.14
CA PRO A 17 13.52 14.57 21.74
C PRO A 17 14.87 14.86 21.06
N GLY A 18 15.91 15.08 21.88
CA GLY A 18 17.29 15.26 21.41
C GLY A 18 17.86 13.97 20.81
N LEU A 19 18.69 14.14 19.77
CA LEU A 19 19.38 13.06 19.05
C LEU A 19 20.27 12.24 20.00
N VAL A 20 19.95 10.95 20.15
CA VAL A 20 20.78 9.96 20.86
C VAL A 20 21.67 9.22 19.84
N PRO A 21 22.94 8.90 20.17
CA PRO A 21 23.88 8.30 19.21
C PRO A 21 23.48 6.91 18.70
N VAL A 22 23.83 6.64 17.45
CA VAL A 22 23.60 5.39 16.69
C VAL A 22 24.31 4.20 17.35
N ALA A 23 23.52 3.18 17.74
CA ALA A 23 23.98 1.86 18.17
C ALA A 23 23.95 0.85 16.99
N PRO A 24 24.74 -0.26 17.04
CA PRO A 24 25.32 -0.88 15.85
C PRO A 24 24.46 -1.95 15.14
N ALA A 25 24.72 -2.05 13.83
CA ALA A 25 24.49 -3.11 12.82
C ALA A 25 23.33 -4.11 12.99
N ARG A 26 22.51 -4.13 11.95
CA ARG A 26 21.14 -4.61 11.83
C ARG A 26 21.08 -5.97 11.04
N ARG A 27 20.32 -7.01 11.48
CA ARG A 27 20.27 -8.42 10.94
C ARG A 27 19.52 -8.61 9.59
N SER A 28 19.95 -9.57 8.75
CA SER A 28 19.39 -9.83 7.41
C SER A 28 18.78 -11.23 7.21
N GLY A 29 17.56 -11.36 6.65
CA GLY A 29 16.98 -12.67 6.25
C GLY A 29 15.45 -12.71 6.02
N ALA A 30 14.97 -13.76 5.32
CA ALA A 30 13.54 -14.03 5.15
C ALA A 30 12.87 -14.44 6.48
N VAL A 31 11.55 -14.21 6.63
CA VAL A 31 10.81 -14.65 7.82
C VAL A 31 10.94 -16.17 7.98
N PRO A 32 11.47 -16.68 9.11
CA PRO A 32 11.65 -18.12 9.30
C PRO A 32 10.32 -18.89 9.18
N GLY A 33 10.32 -20.00 8.44
CA GLY A 33 9.13 -20.82 8.22
C GLY A 33 8.17 -20.28 7.14
N LEU A 34 8.38 -19.07 6.61
CA LEU A 34 7.55 -18.55 5.54
C LEU A 34 7.78 -19.33 4.24
N ARG A 35 6.71 -19.95 3.72
CA ARG A 35 6.73 -20.62 2.43
C ARG A 35 6.83 -19.58 1.31
N HIS A 36 7.96 -19.58 0.61
CA HIS A 36 8.21 -18.72 -0.55
C HIS A 36 8.96 -19.50 -1.63
N ARG A 37 9.00 -18.94 -2.84
CA ARG A 37 9.86 -19.42 -3.93
C ARG A 37 11.04 -18.46 -4.07
N PRO A 38 12.27 -18.97 -4.30
CA PRO A 38 13.40 -18.11 -4.62
C PRO A 38 13.10 -17.28 -5.87
N ALA A 39 13.35 -15.97 -5.80
CA ALA A 39 13.35 -15.08 -6.95
C ALA A 39 14.80 -14.82 -7.38
N ALA A 40 15.04 -14.75 -8.69
CA ALA A 40 16.32 -14.25 -9.18
C ALA A 40 16.52 -12.80 -8.71
N PRO A 41 17.76 -12.38 -8.38
CA PRO A 41 18.01 -10.98 -8.03
C PRO A 41 17.56 -10.04 -9.14
N ALA A 42 17.03 -8.88 -8.75
CA ALA A 42 16.71 -7.81 -9.70
C ALA A 42 17.99 -7.38 -10.45
N ASP A 43 17.87 -7.19 -11.76
CA ASP A 43 18.94 -6.55 -12.54
C ASP A 43 19.08 -5.10 -12.03
N PRO A 44 20.24 -4.73 -11.42
CA PRO A 44 20.41 -3.44 -10.79
C PRO A 44 20.39 -2.28 -11.81
N ALA A 45 20.83 -2.52 -13.05
CA ALA A 45 20.81 -1.50 -14.10
C ALA A 45 19.37 -1.23 -14.57
N LYS A 46 18.56 -2.28 -14.71
CA LYS A 46 17.12 -2.12 -15.00
C LYS A 46 16.39 -1.39 -13.88
N ALA A 47 16.63 -1.77 -12.63
CA ALA A 47 15.99 -1.15 -11.48
C ALA A 47 16.31 0.36 -11.40
N ALA A 48 17.59 0.73 -11.51
CA ALA A 48 18.02 2.13 -11.47
C ALA A 48 17.44 2.96 -12.64
N GLU A 49 17.37 2.38 -13.83
CA GLU A 49 16.79 3.06 -14.99
C GLU A 49 15.27 3.25 -14.85
N VAL A 50 14.55 2.28 -14.26
CA VAL A 50 13.13 2.45 -13.93
C VAL A 50 12.96 3.56 -12.89
N ASP A 51 13.72 3.55 -11.80
CA ASP A 51 13.64 4.60 -10.76
C ASP A 51 13.87 6.00 -11.35
N ARG A 52 14.89 6.15 -12.21
CA ARG A 52 15.16 7.41 -12.91
C ARG A 52 13.98 7.88 -13.76
N ARG A 53 13.29 6.96 -14.45
CA ARG A 53 12.12 7.28 -15.28
C ARG A 53 10.90 7.65 -14.43
N LEU A 54 10.69 6.95 -13.32
CA LEU A 54 9.59 7.22 -12.38
C LEU A 54 9.77 8.58 -11.70
N GLU A 55 10.98 8.89 -11.23
CA GLU A 55 11.29 10.19 -10.66
C GLU A 55 11.03 11.32 -11.68
N ALA A 56 11.55 11.16 -12.90
CA ALA A 56 11.33 12.15 -13.95
C ALA A 56 9.82 12.31 -14.28
N TRP A 57 9.05 11.22 -14.25
CA TRP A 57 7.61 11.25 -14.50
C TRP A 57 6.83 11.96 -13.38
N VAL A 58 7.04 11.59 -12.12
CA VAL A 58 6.31 12.18 -10.99
C VAL A 58 6.63 13.67 -10.81
N ARG A 59 7.88 14.08 -11.08
CA ARG A 59 8.28 15.50 -11.11
C ARG A 59 7.57 16.28 -12.22
N ARG A 60 7.41 15.70 -13.41
CA ARG A 60 6.65 16.34 -14.49
C ARG A 60 5.17 16.50 -14.17
N LEU A 61 4.61 15.60 -13.37
CA LEU A 61 3.22 15.69 -12.92
C LEU A 61 3.04 16.66 -11.73
N ASP A 62 4.11 17.22 -11.18
CA ASP A 62 4.07 18.01 -9.94
C ASP A 62 3.30 17.27 -8.83
N ALA A 63 3.45 15.94 -8.78
CA ALA A 63 2.65 15.05 -7.91
C ALA A 63 3.46 14.51 -6.73
N PHE A 64 4.69 14.97 -6.55
CA PHE A 64 5.57 14.52 -5.48
C PHE A 64 5.13 15.18 -4.15
N PRO A 65 4.74 14.42 -3.11
CA PRO A 65 4.35 14.98 -1.84
C PRO A 65 5.51 15.74 -1.20
N LYS A 66 5.24 16.88 -0.57
CA LYS A 66 6.28 17.66 0.13
C LYS A 66 6.88 16.91 1.32
N ALA A 67 6.11 15.99 1.91
CA ALA A 67 6.53 15.15 3.01
C ALA A 67 7.64 14.17 2.59
N TRP A 68 7.63 13.70 1.33
CA TRP A 68 8.64 12.78 0.84
C TRP A 68 9.95 13.54 0.67
N THR A 69 10.85 13.42 1.64
CA THR A 69 12.14 14.10 1.64
C THR A 69 13.26 13.07 1.47
N GLY A 70 13.98 13.12 0.34
CA GLY A 70 15.10 12.18 0.11
C GLY A 70 15.36 11.85 -1.34
N ASP A 71 16.27 10.91 -1.55
CA ASP A 71 16.58 10.31 -2.85
C ASP A 71 15.43 9.37 -3.27
N PHE A 72 14.85 9.61 -4.45
CA PHE A 72 13.76 8.79 -4.99
C PHE A 72 14.14 7.31 -5.07
N ALA A 73 15.41 7.00 -5.35
CA ALA A 73 15.90 5.63 -5.40
C ALA A 73 15.78 4.90 -4.05
N GLY A 74 15.68 5.64 -2.94
CA GLY A 74 15.44 5.09 -1.59
C GLY A 74 14.11 4.37 -1.44
N PHE A 75 13.09 4.71 -2.26
CA PHE A 75 11.78 4.03 -2.25
C PHE A 75 11.80 2.67 -2.97
N GLN A 76 12.82 2.39 -3.77
CA GLN A 76 13.03 1.10 -4.44
C GLN A 76 11.87 0.65 -5.37
N PHE A 77 11.09 1.58 -5.94
CA PHE A 77 10.01 1.25 -6.89
C PHE A 77 10.53 0.46 -8.10
N GLY A 78 11.67 0.87 -8.66
CA GLY A 78 12.31 0.21 -9.78
C GLY A 78 12.74 -1.21 -9.44
N ARG A 79 13.31 -1.42 -8.24
CA ARG A 79 13.64 -2.77 -7.76
C ARG A 79 12.39 -3.63 -7.56
N ALA A 80 11.30 -3.05 -7.04
CA ALA A 80 10.04 -3.76 -6.83
C ALA A 80 9.49 -4.32 -8.15
N VAL A 81 9.31 -3.47 -9.17
CA VAL A 81 8.70 -3.91 -10.43
C VAL A 81 9.59 -4.84 -11.25
N VAL A 82 10.92 -4.72 -11.14
CA VAL A 82 11.85 -5.68 -11.78
C VAL A 82 11.74 -7.07 -11.15
N LEU A 83 11.49 -7.16 -9.84
CA LEU A 83 11.25 -8.44 -9.16
C LEU A 83 9.86 -9.00 -9.44
N GLN A 84 8.85 -8.13 -9.52
CA GLN A 84 7.45 -8.51 -9.72
C GLN A 84 7.16 -8.96 -11.16
N HIS A 85 7.87 -8.38 -12.14
CA HIS A 85 7.67 -8.67 -13.56
C HIS A 85 8.96 -9.15 -14.25
N PRO A 86 9.49 -10.33 -13.88
CA PRO A 86 10.70 -10.86 -14.50
C PRO A 86 10.50 -11.22 -15.98
N GLY A 87 9.25 -11.42 -16.41
CA GLY A 87 8.85 -11.71 -17.79
C GLY A 87 8.50 -10.48 -18.64
N ALA A 88 8.66 -9.26 -18.11
CA ALA A 88 8.23 -8.06 -18.80
C ALA A 88 8.84 -7.96 -20.20
N ALA A 89 8.00 -7.66 -21.19
CA ALA A 89 8.41 -7.68 -22.59
C ALA A 89 9.47 -6.62 -22.92
N ASP A 90 9.42 -5.47 -22.24
CA ASP A 90 10.36 -4.38 -22.41
C ASP A 90 10.39 -3.45 -21.19
N LEU A 91 11.36 -2.52 -21.21
CA LEU A 91 11.57 -1.54 -20.16
C LEU A 91 10.45 -0.49 -20.07
N GLU A 92 9.72 -0.25 -21.16
CA GLU A 92 8.60 0.71 -21.18
C GLU A 92 7.42 0.17 -20.38
N ARG A 93 7.05 -1.09 -20.59
CA ARG A 93 6.01 -1.79 -19.79
C ARG A 93 6.39 -1.90 -18.33
N LEU A 94 7.66 -2.20 -18.00
CA LEU A 94 8.16 -2.14 -16.62
C LEU A 94 8.01 -0.75 -16.01
N THR A 95 8.35 0.29 -16.78
CA THR A 95 8.21 1.67 -16.32
C THR A 95 6.74 2.00 -16.03
N VAL A 96 5.81 1.53 -16.86
CA VAL A 96 4.37 1.76 -16.65
C VAL A 96 3.83 0.99 -15.45
N ALA A 97 4.26 -0.26 -15.23
CA ALA A 97 3.96 -0.98 -13.99
C ALA A 97 4.42 -0.18 -12.76
N GLY A 98 5.62 0.42 -12.84
CA GLY A 98 6.14 1.31 -11.79
C GLY A 98 5.31 2.58 -11.60
N LYS A 99 4.77 3.18 -12.68
CA LYS A 99 3.90 4.36 -12.60
C LYS A 99 2.59 4.02 -11.91
N LEU A 100 1.99 2.87 -12.21
CA LEU A 100 0.77 2.40 -11.57
C LEU A 100 1.00 2.18 -10.06
N LEU A 101 2.06 1.42 -9.71
CA LEU A 101 2.44 1.20 -8.31
C LEU A 101 2.71 2.52 -7.56
N LEU A 102 3.44 3.45 -8.18
CA LEU A 102 3.71 4.77 -7.59
C LEU A 102 2.41 5.58 -7.43
N ALA A 103 1.51 5.55 -8.41
CA ALA A 103 0.25 6.26 -8.32
C ALA A 103 -0.67 5.70 -7.22
N GLU A 104 -0.72 4.37 -7.05
CA GLU A 104 -1.39 3.69 -5.93
C GLU A 104 -0.84 4.18 -4.58
N ASN A 105 0.50 4.19 -4.41
CA ASN A 105 1.14 4.68 -3.18
C ASN A 105 0.89 6.17 -2.93
N LEU A 106 0.82 7.00 -3.98
CA LEU A 106 0.51 8.43 -3.83
C LEU A 106 -0.92 8.65 -3.34
N VAL A 107 -1.89 7.88 -3.86
CA VAL A 107 -3.28 7.95 -3.41
C VAL A 107 -3.40 7.47 -1.98
N ASP A 108 -2.81 6.33 -1.65
CA ASP A 108 -2.81 5.77 -0.29
C ASP A 108 -2.23 6.77 0.72
N ASN A 109 -0.98 7.22 0.51
CA ASN A 109 -0.31 8.11 1.44
C ASN A 109 -0.96 9.49 1.54
N CYS A 110 -1.53 10.04 0.46
CA CYS A 110 -2.12 11.37 0.52
C CYS A 110 -3.56 11.35 1.05
N TYR A 111 -4.30 10.25 0.85
CA TYR A 111 -5.74 10.20 1.09
C TYR A 111 -6.09 9.36 2.31
N CYS A 112 -5.39 8.24 2.53
CA CYS A 112 -5.65 7.27 3.59
C CYS A 112 -4.81 7.51 4.84
N GLU A 113 -3.55 7.92 4.69
CA GLU A 113 -2.67 8.21 5.84
C GLU A 113 -2.94 9.60 6.45
N GLU A 114 -2.86 9.68 7.78
CA GLU A 114 -3.10 10.90 8.57
C GLU A 114 -1.87 11.83 8.65
N ASP A 115 -1.16 12.06 7.54
CA ASP A 115 -0.09 13.07 7.52
C ASP A 115 -0.62 14.47 7.13
N GLU A 116 -0.11 15.45 7.89
CA GLU A 116 -0.64 16.80 8.08
C GLU A 116 -0.77 17.63 6.78
N ASP A 117 -1.63 18.66 6.84
CA ASP A 117 -2.08 19.62 5.80
C ASP A 117 -3.26 19.23 4.89
N ARG A 118 -3.64 17.94 4.77
CA ARG A 118 -4.77 17.53 3.88
C ARG A 118 -5.92 16.75 4.54
N GLY A 119 -5.90 16.59 5.86
CA GLY A 119 -7.02 15.99 6.59
C GLY A 119 -7.26 14.52 6.22
N GLY A 120 -6.21 13.69 6.30
CA GLY A 120 -6.39 12.26 6.48
C GLY A 120 -7.24 12.04 7.71
N SER A 121 -8.50 11.74 7.48
CA SER A 121 -9.51 11.39 8.46
C SER A 121 -10.43 10.45 7.72
N SER A 122 -10.91 9.42 8.42
CA SER A 122 -12.02 8.59 7.93
C SER A 122 -13.18 9.45 7.38
N ARG A 123 -13.35 10.66 7.93
CA ARG A 123 -14.31 11.68 7.48
C ARG A 123 -13.88 12.32 6.17
N GLY A 124 -14.54 11.91 5.09
CA GLY A 124 -14.37 12.48 3.76
C GLY A 124 -13.55 11.61 2.80
N LEU A 125 -12.96 10.51 3.28
CA LEU A 125 -12.22 9.57 2.44
C LEU A 125 -13.05 9.07 1.25
N GLY A 126 -14.33 8.73 1.47
CA GLY A 126 -15.24 8.32 0.39
C GLY A 126 -15.39 9.35 -0.73
N GLY A 127 -15.42 10.64 -0.41
CA GLY A 127 -15.49 11.73 -1.40
C GLY A 127 -14.19 11.88 -2.20
N ARG A 128 -13.05 11.66 -1.56
CA ARG A 128 -11.73 11.70 -2.22
C ARG A 128 -11.55 10.48 -3.13
N LEU A 129 -11.90 9.29 -2.66
CA LEU A 129 -11.76 8.04 -3.41
C LEU A 129 -12.74 7.93 -4.59
N ILE A 130 -13.97 8.46 -4.49
CA ILE A 130 -14.85 8.50 -5.68
C ILE A 130 -14.29 9.44 -6.75
N THR A 131 -13.63 10.53 -6.34
CA THR A 131 -12.94 11.42 -7.28
C THR A 131 -11.71 10.73 -7.89
N ALA A 132 -10.95 9.97 -7.09
CA ALA A 132 -9.85 9.13 -7.57
C ALA A 132 -10.32 8.07 -8.57
N GLN A 133 -11.43 7.39 -8.27
CA GLN A 133 -12.04 6.43 -9.19
C GLN A 133 -12.42 7.11 -10.50
N SER A 134 -12.93 8.35 -10.47
CA SER A 134 -13.26 9.08 -11.71
C SER A 134 -12.04 9.42 -12.58
N ALA A 135 -10.83 9.50 -11.99
CA ALA A 135 -9.60 9.71 -12.76
C ALA A 135 -9.21 8.47 -13.59
N LEU A 136 -9.70 7.29 -13.17
CA LEU A 136 -9.51 5.99 -13.80
C LEU A 136 -10.70 5.61 -14.72
N ASP A 137 -11.92 5.91 -14.29
CA ASP A 137 -13.19 5.67 -14.99
C ASP A 137 -13.83 7.02 -15.35
N PRO A 138 -13.64 7.53 -16.59
CA PRO A 138 -13.95 8.91 -16.94
C PRO A 138 -15.41 9.31 -16.74
N PHE A 139 -15.61 10.50 -16.15
CA PHE A 139 -16.94 11.09 -16.02
C PHE A 139 -17.45 11.62 -17.36
N HIS A 140 -18.68 11.24 -17.73
CA HIS A 140 -19.34 11.66 -18.96
C HIS A 140 -20.59 12.51 -18.67
N SER A 141 -20.66 13.71 -19.23
CA SER A 141 -21.74 14.68 -18.99
C SER A 141 -21.79 15.78 -20.05
N THR A 142 -22.36 16.96 -19.74
CA THR A 142 -22.28 18.10 -20.67
C THR A 142 -20.84 18.59 -20.80
N PRO A 143 -20.44 19.20 -21.95
CA PRO A 143 -19.08 19.68 -22.17
C PRO A 143 -18.56 20.62 -21.07
N GLU A 144 -19.44 21.45 -20.50
CA GLU A 144 -19.09 22.39 -19.42
C GLU A 144 -18.74 21.65 -18.12
N LEU A 145 -19.50 20.60 -17.79
CA LEU A 145 -19.27 19.77 -16.60
C LEU A 145 -18.04 18.89 -16.77
N GLU A 146 -17.84 18.29 -17.94
CA GLU A 146 -16.63 17.52 -18.23
C GLU A 146 -15.36 18.40 -18.20
N ALA A 147 -15.45 19.65 -18.65
CA ALA A 147 -14.33 20.59 -18.54
C ALA A 147 -14.04 20.96 -17.07
N GLN A 148 -15.05 21.06 -16.22
CA GLN A 148 -14.88 21.27 -14.78
C GLN A 148 -14.22 20.05 -14.12
N TRP A 149 -14.72 18.85 -14.39
CA TRP A 149 -14.16 17.60 -13.90
C TRP A 149 -12.69 17.43 -14.31
N ARG A 150 -12.35 17.65 -15.59
CA ARG A 150 -10.94 17.59 -16.06
C ARG A 150 -10.04 18.58 -15.32
N ARG A 151 -10.51 19.81 -15.05
CA ARG A 151 -9.75 20.77 -14.22
C ARG A 151 -9.58 20.27 -12.79
N GLY A 152 -10.59 19.63 -12.21
CA GLY A 152 -10.53 18.99 -10.89
C GLY A 152 -9.47 17.90 -10.81
N VAL A 153 -9.47 16.96 -11.78
CA VAL A 153 -8.43 15.91 -11.88
C VAL A 153 -7.03 16.51 -12.02
N GLN A 154 -6.88 17.57 -12.82
CA GLN A 154 -5.59 18.23 -12.99
C GLN A 154 -5.16 19.07 -11.78
N ALA A 155 -6.06 19.42 -10.86
CA ALA A 155 -5.73 20.24 -9.70
C ALA A 155 -5.03 19.45 -8.57
N ASP A 156 -5.12 18.11 -8.56
CA ASP A 156 -4.57 17.29 -7.47
C ASP A 156 -3.56 16.23 -7.94
N GLY A 157 -2.45 16.13 -7.22
CA GLY A 157 -1.31 15.26 -7.56
C GLY A 157 -1.67 13.77 -7.68
N PRO A 158 -2.33 13.17 -6.67
CA PRO A 158 -2.79 11.79 -6.73
C PRO A 158 -3.78 11.51 -7.88
N LEU A 159 -4.64 12.48 -8.22
CA LEU A 159 -5.55 12.31 -9.37
C LEU A 159 -4.80 12.38 -10.70
N ARG A 160 -3.82 13.28 -10.81
CA ARG A 160 -2.93 13.36 -11.99
C ARG A 160 -2.11 12.09 -12.15
N SER A 161 -1.60 11.50 -11.07
CA SER A 161 -0.81 10.26 -11.13
C SER A 161 -1.66 9.08 -11.62
N TYR A 162 -2.85 8.86 -11.06
CA TYR A 162 -3.79 7.83 -11.56
C TYR A 162 -4.17 8.03 -13.02
N HIS A 163 -4.62 9.24 -13.37
CA HIS A 163 -5.02 9.54 -14.75
C HIS A 163 -3.87 9.33 -15.75
N GLY A 164 -2.66 9.81 -15.40
CA GLY A 164 -1.48 9.68 -16.24
C GLY A 164 -1.00 8.24 -16.36
N ALA A 165 -0.96 7.49 -15.27
CA ALA A 165 -0.48 6.11 -15.26
C ALA A 165 -1.43 5.18 -16.04
N LEU A 166 -2.76 5.31 -15.85
CA LEU A 166 -3.73 4.52 -16.60
C LEU A 166 -3.70 4.86 -18.09
N LYS A 167 -3.54 6.16 -18.44
CA LYS A 167 -3.39 6.59 -19.83
C LYS A 167 -2.17 5.94 -20.49
N ASP A 168 -1.03 5.90 -19.82
CA ASP A 168 0.19 5.28 -20.34
C ASP A 168 0.06 3.75 -20.44
N TYR A 169 -0.67 3.10 -19.51
CA TYR A 169 -1.00 1.67 -19.57
C TYR A 169 -1.91 1.31 -20.74
N ALA A 170 -2.94 2.13 -20.99
CA ALA A 170 -3.88 1.95 -22.09
C ALA A 170 -3.24 2.08 -23.49
N VAL A 171 -1.99 2.55 -23.60
CA VAL A 171 -1.25 2.58 -24.88
C VAL A 171 -0.93 1.16 -25.38
N PHE A 172 -0.71 0.21 -24.47
CA PHE A 172 -0.33 -1.17 -24.85
C PHE A 172 -1.27 -2.25 -24.31
N ALA A 173 -2.07 -1.95 -23.29
CA ALA A 173 -3.05 -2.88 -22.75
C ALA A 173 -4.35 -2.86 -23.59
N SER A 174 -5.02 -4.00 -23.70
CA SER A 174 -6.34 -4.05 -24.32
C SER A 174 -7.40 -3.33 -23.45
N PRO A 175 -8.55 -2.93 -24.02
CA PRO A 175 -9.67 -2.41 -23.24
C PRO A 175 -10.14 -3.38 -22.13
N SER A 176 -10.07 -4.70 -22.36
CA SER A 176 -10.39 -5.69 -21.33
C SER A 176 -9.37 -5.68 -20.19
N GLN A 177 -8.09 -5.54 -20.50
CA GLN A 177 -7.04 -5.43 -19.48
C GLN A 177 -7.12 -4.11 -18.69
N THR A 178 -7.50 -3.00 -19.34
CA THR A 178 -7.71 -1.73 -18.64
C THR A 178 -8.94 -1.78 -17.73
N ASP A 179 -10.07 -2.32 -18.20
CA ASP A 179 -11.29 -2.46 -17.40
C ASP A 179 -11.06 -3.36 -16.18
N ARG A 180 -10.33 -4.47 -16.37
CA ARG A 180 -9.90 -5.35 -15.28
C ARG A 180 -9.11 -4.60 -14.19
N LEU A 181 -8.15 -3.77 -14.58
CA LEU A 181 -7.38 -2.96 -13.63
C LEU A 181 -8.28 -1.94 -12.91
N VAL A 182 -9.15 -1.23 -13.63
CA VAL A 182 -10.08 -0.25 -13.04
C VAL A 182 -11.01 -0.92 -12.02
N HIS A 183 -11.50 -2.12 -12.31
CA HIS A 183 -12.28 -2.93 -11.37
C HIS A 183 -11.46 -3.32 -10.13
N ASP A 184 -10.22 -3.75 -10.28
CA ASP A 184 -9.38 -4.10 -9.13
C ASP A 184 -8.99 -2.87 -8.28
N LEU A 185 -8.84 -1.70 -8.89
CA LEU A 185 -8.68 -0.43 -8.14
C LEU A 185 -9.96 -0.01 -7.42
N ALA A 186 -11.15 -0.28 -7.98
CA ALA A 186 -12.41 -0.10 -7.27
C ALA A 186 -12.51 -1.01 -6.03
N ARG A 187 -12.01 -2.26 -6.14
CA ARG A 187 -11.91 -3.17 -4.98
C ARG A 187 -10.97 -2.60 -3.92
N LEU A 188 -9.79 -2.11 -4.32
CA LEU A 188 -8.82 -1.48 -3.43
C LEU A 188 -9.45 -0.32 -2.65
N HIS A 189 -10.15 0.59 -3.33
CA HIS A 189 -10.83 1.72 -2.70
C HIS A 189 -11.92 1.30 -1.69
N LEU A 190 -12.67 0.23 -1.97
CA LEU A 190 -13.62 -0.34 -0.98
C LEU A 190 -12.90 -0.93 0.23
N GLY A 191 -11.73 -1.52 0.03
CA GLY A 191 -10.85 -1.98 1.11
C GLY A 191 -10.42 -0.83 2.03
N TYR A 192 -9.90 0.25 1.46
CA TYR A 192 -9.53 1.46 2.20
C TYR A 192 -10.70 2.03 3.01
N LEU A 193 -11.90 2.10 2.41
CA LEU A 193 -13.09 2.58 3.13
C LEU A 193 -13.50 1.65 4.26
N GLY A 194 -13.40 0.33 4.07
CA GLY A 194 -13.71 -0.66 5.10
C GLY A 194 -12.78 -0.53 6.31
N GLU A 195 -11.49 -0.42 6.07
CA GLU A 195 -10.47 -0.22 7.12
C GLU A 195 -10.65 1.10 7.85
N ALA A 196 -10.79 2.22 7.12
CA ALA A 196 -11.01 3.53 7.72
C ALA A 196 -12.29 3.59 8.56
N ALA A 197 -13.36 2.90 8.12
CA ALA A 197 -14.60 2.81 8.88
C ALA A 197 -14.40 2.04 10.20
N TRP A 198 -13.64 0.94 10.19
CA TRP A 198 -13.30 0.20 11.40
C TRP A 198 -12.44 1.01 12.36
N ALA A 199 -11.46 1.75 11.84
CA ALA A 199 -10.64 2.65 12.65
C ALA A 199 -11.50 3.74 13.33
N GLU A 200 -12.43 4.38 12.60
CA GLU A 200 -13.29 5.43 13.15
C GLU A 200 -14.14 4.96 14.33
N ILE A 201 -14.75 3.77 14.20
CA ILE A 201 -15.61 3.21 15.26
C ILE A 201 -14.83 2.35 16.26
N ARG A 202 -13.50 2.26 16.12
CA ARG A 202 -12.60 1.42 16.92
C ARG A 202 -13.02 -0.05 16.95
N TYR A 203 -13.48 -0.56 15.81
CA TYR A 203 -13.87 -1.96 15.66
C TYR A 203 -12.64 -2.83 15.42
N VAL A 204 -12.49 -3.88 16.21
CA VAL A 204 -11.46 -4.90 16.02
C VAL A 204 -12.13 -6.15 15.43
N PRO A 205 -11.95 -6.43 14.14
CA PRO A 205 -12.61 -7.54 13.46
C PRO A 205 -12.08 -8.90 13.93
N PRO A 206 -12.90 -9.97 13.92
CA PRO A 206 -12.38 -11.34 13.95
C PRO A 206 -11.53 -11.60 12.70
N VAL A 207 -10.61 -12.57 12.79
CA VAL A 207 -9.61 -12.80 11.73
C VAL A 207 -10.22 -13.01 10.34
N TRP A 208 -11.36 -13.69 10.22
CA TRP A 208 -11.98 -13.93 8.92
C TRP A 208 -12.53 -12.63 8.29
N GLU A 209 -13.02 -11.69 9.09
CA GLU A 209 -13.46 -10.38 8.59
C GLU A 209 -12.26 -9.54 8.18
N TYR A 210 -11.19 -9.53 8.99
CA TYR A 210 -9.93 -8.87 8.63
C TYR A 210 -9.39 -9.37 7.29
N LEU A 211 -9.32 -10.70 7.10
CA LEU A 211 -8.85 -11.31 5.85
C LEU A 211 -9.80 -11.04 4.68
N MET A 212 -11.10 -10.93 4.92
CA MET A 212 -12.07 -10.52 3.91
C MET A 212 -11.79 -9.07 3.46
N MET A 213 -11.60 -8.14 4.39
CA MET A 213 -11.23 -6.75 4.08
C MET A 213 -9.89 -6.70 3.34
N ARG A 214 -8.86 -7.44 3.80
CA ARG A 214 -7.54 -7.52 3.12
C ARG A 214 -7.59 -8.21 1.75
N GLN A 215 -8.67 -8.88 1.37
CA GLN A 215 -8.85 -9.32 -0.02
C GLN A 215 -9.20 -8.14 -0.94
N PHE A 216 -9.75 -7.06 -0.39
CA PHE A 216 -10.04 -5.81 -1.09
C PHE A 216 -8.87 -4.81 -0.92
N ASN A 217 -8.45 -4.50 0.32
CA ASN A 217 -7.23 -3.73 0.56
C ASN A 217 -6.01 -4.64 0.33
N ASN A 218 -5.54 -4.71 -0.91
CA ASN A 218 -4.69 -5.79 -1.41
C ASN A 218 -3.77 -5.31 -2.54
N PHE A 219 -2.63 -5.98 -2.73
CA PHE A 219 -1.78 -5.77 -3.91
C PHE A 219 -2.37 -6.29 -5.23
N ARG A 220 -3.63 -6.75 -5.25
CA ARG A 220 -4.30 -7.32 -6.41
C ARG A 220 -4.16 -6.46 -7.69
N PRO A 221 -4.30 -5.12 -7.68
CA PRO A 221 -4.10 -4.30 -8.88
C PRO A 221 -2.74 -4.51 -9.56
N CYS A 222 -1.66 -4.68 -8.78
CA CYS A 222 -0.33 -5.00 -9.30
C CYS A 222 -0.27 -6.38 -9.99
N LEU A 223 -1.10 -7.34 -9.55
CA LEU A 223 -1.20 -8.66 -10.18
C LEU A 223 -2.09 -8.63 -11.44
N SER A 224 -2.98 -7.64 -11.58
CA SER A 224 -3.97 -7.57 -12.66
C SER A 224 -3.39 -7.21 -14.03
N ILE A 225 -2.14 -6.72 -14.04
CA ILE A 225 -1.43 -6.23 -15.23
C ILE A 225 -0.34 -7.17 -15.73
N VAL A 226 -0.13 -8.33 -15.10
CA VAL A 226 1.05 -9.19 -15.37
C VAL A 226 1.15 -9.64 -16.83
N ASP A 227 0.03 -10.02 -17.44
CA ASP A 227 -0.03 -10.41 -18.85
C ASP A 227 0.25 -9.23 -19.79
N ALA A 228 -0.37 -8.08 -19.53
CA ALA A 228 -0.15 -6.87 -20.30
C ALA A 228 1.32 -6.43 -20.21
N VAL A 229 1.95 -6.49 -19.04
CA VAL A 229 3.37 -6.13 -18.86
C VAL A 229 4.30 -7.12 -19.57
N ASP A 230 3.95 -8.41 -19.56
CA ASP A 230 4.68 -9.48 -20.26
C ASP A 230 4.40 -9.50 -21.78
N GLY A 231 3.50 -8.64 -22.28
CA GLY A 231 3.26 -8.47 -23.72
C GLY A 231 2.26 -9.45 -24.33
N TYR A 232 1.37 -10.04 -23.53
CA TYR A 232 0.27 -10.88 -24.01
C TYR A 232 -1.06 -10.50 -23.34
N GLU A 233 -2.13 -11.21 -23.68
CA GLU A 233 -3.44 -11.04 -23.06
C GLU A 233 -4.00 -12.38 -22.62
N LEU A 234 -4.44 -12.46 -21.36
CA LEU A 234 -5.38 -13.48 -20.90
C LEU A 234 -6.81 -13.02 -21.24
N PRO A 235 -7.53 -13.71 -22.15
CA PRO A 235 -8.87 -13.30 -22.57
C PRO A 235 -9.82 -13.19 -21.38
N GLU A 236 -10.68 -12.17 -21.39
CA GLU A 236 -11.59 -11.90 -20.27
C GLU A 236 -12.53 -13.07 -19.96
N ALA A 237 -12.98 -13.80 -21.00
CA ALA A 237 -13.81 -15.00 -20.82
C ALA A 237 -13.07 -16.14 -20.07
N LEU A 238 -11.75 -16.14 -20.03
CA LEU A 238 -10.95 -17.02 -19.17
C LEU A 238 -10.71 -16.39 -17.80
N TYR A 239 -10.33 -15.10 -17.75
CA TYR A 239 -10.07 -14.40 -16.49
C TYR A 239 -11.29 -14.40 -15.56
N ALA A 240 -12.50 -14.20 -16.11
CA ALA A 240 -13.75 -14.17 -15.37
C ALA A 240 -14.22 -15.54 -14.85
N ARG A 241 -13.55 -16.65 -15.21
CA ARG A 241 -13.93 -17.97 -14.73
C ARG A 241 -13.76 -18.06 -13.20
N PRO A 242 -14.72 -18.67 -12.47
CA PRO A 242 -14.66 -18.74 -11.01
C PRO A 242 -13.36 -19.34 -10.46
N GLU A 243 -12.82 -20.38 -11.11
CA GLU A 243 -11.58 -21.02 -10.72
C GLU A 243 -10.36 -20.12 -10.92
N ILE A 244 -10.35 -19.28 -11.95
CA ILE A 244 -9.27 -18.31 -12.21
C ILE A 244 -9.37 -17.15 -11.22
N GLN A 245 -10.57 -16.61 -10.98
CA GLN A 245 -10.81 -15.60 -9.95
C GLN A 245 -10.36 -16.06 -8.57
N ARG A 246 -10.63 -17.33 -8.21
CA ARG A 246 -10.19 -17.93 -6.95
C ARG A 246 -8.68 -17.96 -6.84
N ILE A 247 -7.97 -18.43 -7.87
CA ILE A 247 -6.50 -18.53 -7.84
C ILE A 247 -5.87 -17.13 -7.76
N THR A 248 -6.39 -16.15 -8.50
CA THR A 248 -5.95 -14.75 -8.43
C THR A 248 -6.15 -14.18 -7.03
N ALA A 249 -7.32 -14.39 -6.41
CA ALA A 249 -7.59 -13.93 -5.05
C ALA A 249 -6.65 -14.59 -4.02
N LEU A 250 -6.39 -15.91 -4.14
CA LEU A 250 -5.47 -16.61 -3.24
C LEU A 250 -4.04 -16.06 -3.35
N ALA A 251 -3.57 -15.74 -4.56
CA ALA A 251 -2.27 -15.12 -4.78
C ALA A 251 -2.18 -13.72 -4.16
N GLY A 252 -3.19 -12.87 -4.42
CA GLY A 252 -3.29 -11.53 -3.85
C GLY A 252 -3.34 -11.55 -2.32
N ASN A 253 -4.16 -12.41 -1.73
CA ASN A 253 -4.27 -12.55 -0.27
C ASN A 253 -2.93 -12.99 0.34
N ALA A 254 -2.28 -14.01 -0.23
CA ALA A 254 -1.01 -14.51 0.29
C ALA A 254 0.08 -13.44 0.26
N THR A 255 0.26 -12.73 -0.87
CA THR A 255 1.30 -11.70 -0.97
C THR A 255 1.00 -10.45 -0.14
N THR A 256 -0.28 -10.17 0.12
CA THR A 256 -0.70 -9.07 0.98
C THR A 256 -0.44 -9.39 2.45
N ILE A 257 -0.70 -10.63 2.89
CA ILE A 257 -0.29 -11.10 4.23
C ILE A 257 1.23 -11.04 4.41
N VAL A 258 2.02 -11.29 3.35
CA VAL A 258 3.49 -11.12 3.43
C VAL A 258 3.86 -9.69 3.84
N ASN A 259 3.15 -8.68 3.34
CA ASN A 259 3.36 -7.30 3.79
C ASN A 259 3.06 -7.15 5.28
N ASP A 260 1.92 -7.63 5.80
CA ASP A 260 1.61 -7.59 7.25
C ASP A 260 2.74 -8.18 8.11
N LEU A 261 3.32 -9.30 7.66
CA LEU A 261 4.37 -10.00 8.42
C LEU A 261 5.68 -9.22 8.46
N TYR A 262 6.02 -8.53 7.38
CA TYR A 262 7.23 -7.72 7.31
C TYR A 262 7.01 -6.34 7.93
N SER A 263 5.84 -5.71 7.77
CA SER A 263 5.55 -4.38 8.31
C SER A 263 5.22 -4.37 9.81
N PHE A 264 4.82 -5.51 10.39
CA PHE A 264 4.39 -5.66 11.79
C PHE A 264 5.22 -4.86 12.80
N THR A 265 6.54 -4.96 12.71
CA THR A 265 7.47 -4.39 13.70
C THR A 265 7.57 -2.87 13.57
N LYS A 266 7.45 -2.37 12.34
CA LYS A 266 7.42 -0.93 12.05
C LYS A 266 6.09 -0.35 12.50
N GLU A 267 4.99 -0.99 12.14
CA GLU A 267 3.65 -0.56 12.49
C GLU A 267 3.44 -0.53 14.01
N LEU A 268 3.86 -1.58 14.74
CA LEU A 268 3.75 -1.60 16.20
C LEU A 268 4.52 -0.46 16.89
N ALA A 269 5.62 0.00 16.29
CA ALA A 269 6.42 1.09 16.83
C ALA A 269 5.83 2.48 16.53
N ASN A 270 5.14 2.62 15.39
CA ASN A 270 4.59 3.89 14.91
C ASN A 270 3.14 4.11 15.36
N ASP A 271 2.27 3.12 15.14
CA ASP A 271 0.87 3.11 15.54
C ASP A 271 0.45 1.72 16.05
N PRO A 272 0.42 1.52 17.38
CA PRO A 272 -0.02 0.27 17.99
C PRO A 272 -1.50 -0.09 17.76
N SER A 273 -2.29 0.81 17.17
CA SER A 273 -3.70 0.56 16.83
C SER A 273 -3.93 0.17 15.37
N HIS A 274 -2.89 0.24 14.53
CA HIS A 274 -2.93 -0.17 13.13
C HIS A 274 -3.18 -1.69 13.00
N LEU A 275 -4.23 -2.06 12.27
CA LEU A 275 -4.68 -3.45 12.16
C LEU A 275 -3.81 -4.24 11.17
N ASN A 276 -3.04 -5.19 11.70
CA ASN A 276 -2.38 -6.24 10.90
C ASN A 276 -2.79 -7.64 11.39
N LEU A 277 -2.54 -8.67 10.57
CA LEU A 277 -2.94 -10.04 10.91
C LEU A 277 -2.47 -10.51 12.31
N PRO A 278 -1.21 -10.29 12.75
CA PRO A 278 -0.79 -10.60 14.12
C PRO A 278 -1.61 -9.89 15.19
N GLN A 279 -1.90 -8.59 15.04
CA GLN A 279 -2.72 -7.84 15.98
C GLN A 279 -4.17 -8.34 16.02
N SER A 280 -4.81 -8.57 14.87
CA SER A 280 -6.19 -9.11 14.81
C SER A 280 -6.30 -10.53 15.37
N ALA A 281 -5.26 -11.36 15.22
CA ALA A 281 -5.21 -12.70 15.81
C ALA A 281 -4.86 -12.70 17.31
N GLY A 282 -4.45 -11.55 17.86
CA GLY A 282 -4.00 -11.42 19.25
C GLY A 282 -2.73 -12.20 19.56
N CYS A 283 -1.85 -12.43 18.58
CA CYS A 283 -0.64 -13.24 18.75
C CYS A 283 0.54 -12.76 17.90
N GLY A 284 1.77 -13.10 18.31
CA GLY A 284 2.98 -12.72 17.56
C GLY A 284 3.14 -13.49 16.25
N VAL A 285 3.98 -12.96 15.35
CA VAL A 285 4.27 -13.50 13.99
C VAL A 285 4.50 -15.03 13.95
N PRO A 286 5.29 -15.66 14.86
CA PRO A 286 5.49 -17.12 14.84
C PRO A 286 4.21 -17.94 15.08
N SER A 287 3.30 -17.41 15.91
CA SER A 287 2.01 -18.05 16.23
C SER A 287 1.01 -17.92 15.08
N VAL A 288 1.09 -16.84 14.30
CA VAL A 288 0.28 -16.66 13.08
C VAL A 288 0.70 -17.68 12.01
N LEU A 289 2.00 -17.82 11.74
CA LEU A 289 2.51 -18.74 10.72
C LEU A 289 2.13 -20.20 10.99
N SER A 290 2.28 -20.64 12.25
CA SER A 290 1.88 -22.00 12.66
C SER A 290 0.37 -22.24 12.58
N SER A 291 -0.45 -21.19 12.67
CA SER A 291 -1.91 -21.28 12.55
C SER A 291 -2.38 -21.27 11.08
N LEU A 292 -1.63 -20.64 10.17
CA LEU A 292 -1.90 -20.61 8.73
C LEU A 292 -1.59 -21.94 8.02
N ASP A 293 -0.72 -22.78 8.59
CA ASP A 293 -0.37 -24.13 8.07
C ASP A 293 -1.47 -25.19 8.31
N GLY A 294 -2.66 -24.80 8.78
CA GLY A 294 -3.84 -25.67 8.81
C GLY A 294 -4.25 -26.21 10.19
N VAL A 295 -3.82 -25.58 11.29
CA VAL A 295 -4.27 -25.96 12.64
C VAL A 295 -4.89 -24.79 13.39
N THR A 296 -6.18 -24.61 13.16
CA THR A 296 -7.15 -23.99 14.08
C THR A 296 -6.86 -22.54 14.50
N LEU A 297 -7.15 -21.59 13.60
CA LEU A 297 -7.11 -20.14 13.85
C LEU A 297 -8.17 -19.62 14.86
N GLY A 298 -8.86 -20.50 15.59
CA GLY A 298 -9.94 -20.13 16.51
C GLY A 298 -9.73 -20.49 17.99
N HIS A 299 -8.81 -21.41 18.33
CA HIS A 299 -8.78 -21.97 19.70
C HIS A 299 -7.47 -21.80 20.46
N ARG A 300 -6.31 -21.55 19.82
CA ARG A 300 -5.02 -21.52 20.54
C ARG A 300 -4.61 -20.16 21.10
N CYS A 301 -5.15 -19.04 20.61
CA CYS A 301 -4.71 -17.72 21.07
C CYS A 301 -5.26 -17.30 22.46
N ARG A 302 -6.17 -18.06 23.07
CA ARG A 302 -6.75 -17.72 24.40
C ARG A 302 -6.14 -18.44 25.59
N SER A 303 -5.28 -19.44 25.39
CA SER A 303 -4.62 -20.16 26.49
C SER A 303 -3.13 -19.83 26.53
N GLY A 304 -2.73 -19.09 27.55
CA GLY A 304 -1.47 -18.36 27.60
C GLY A 304 -0.19 -19.19 27.58
N VAL A 305 0.90 -18.51 27.26
CA VAL A 305 2.25 -18.80 27.76
C VAL A 305 2.92 -17.47 28.09
N ARG A 306 3.08 -17.21 29.39
CA ARG A 306 4.15 -16.34 29.93
C ARG A 306 5.46 -17.14 29.80
N GLY A 307 6.48 -16.58 29.15
CA GLY A 307 7.83 -17.14 29.19
C GLY A 307 8.74 -16.63 28.08
N SER A 308 9.72 -15.80 28.48
CA SER A 308 10.97 -15.45 27.79
C SER A 308 10.87 -14.76 26.43
N LEU A 309 10.75 -13.43 26.49
CA LEU A 309 11.10 -12.50 25.42
C LEU A 309 12.61 -12.24 25.46
N GLU A 310 13.35 -12.92 24.58
CA GLU A 310 14.70 -12.52 24.22
C GLU A 310 14.92 -12.98 22.77
N LEU A 311 15.50 -12.08 21.95
CA LEU A 311 16.26 -12.38 20.72
C LEU A 311 15.51 -12.29 19.35
N TRP A 312 15.47 -11.05 18.81
CA TRP A 312 15.80 -10.60 17.43
C TRP A 312 14.76 -10.41 16.30
N HIS A 313 14.90 -9.24 15.66
CA HIS A 313 14.29 -8.73 14.43
C HIS A 313 15.32 -8.54 13.32
N GLU A 314 14.89 -8.64 12.05
CA GLU A 314 14.96 -7.56 11.02
C GLU A 314 14.72 -8.03 9.57
N HIS A 315 13.74 -7.41 8.88
CA HIS A 315 13.74 -7.16 7.43
C HIS A 315 12.55 -6.28 7.00
N ALA A 316 12.52 -4.99 7.33
CA ALA A 316 11.49 -4.07 6.81
C ALA A 316 11.98 -2.62 6.80
N GLN A 317 12.74 -2.26 5.78
CA GLN A 317 13.08 -0.86 5.51
C GLN A 317 13.12 -0.62 4.00
N ALA A 318 11.99 -0.14 3.47
CA ALA A 318 11.89 0.54 2.18
C ALA A 318 10.80 1.63 2.20
N VAL A 319 10.63 2.31 3.33
CA VAL A 319 9.85 3.57 3.42
C VAL A 319 10.50 4.43 4.51
N PRO A 320 11.23 5.51 4.16
CA PRO A 320 11.59 6.57 5.10
C PRO A 320 10.93 7.92 4.76
N GLU A 321 10.44 8.55 5.83
CA GLU A 321 10.24 9.99 6.12
C GLU A 321 9.44 10.85 5.12
#